data_AF-A0A8I1TMJ3-F1
#
_entry.id   AF-A0A8I1TMJ3-F1
#
_cell.length_a   1.000
_cell.length_b   1.000
_cell.length_c   1.000
_cell.angle_alpha   90.00
_cell.angle_beta   90.00
_cell.angle_gamma   90.00
#
_symmetry.space_group_name_H-M   'P 1'
#
loop_
_entity.id
_entity.type
_entity.pdbx_description
1 polymer ?
#
loop_
_entity_poly.entity_id
_entity_poly.type
_entity_poly.pdbx_seq_one_letter_code
_entity_poly.pdbx_strand_id
1 'polypeptide(L)'
;MSEESFAGPLADFDAMRCWGELWARPGLGARDRSLVTVAILAAQSRFEELRTALRGAATSGCGTEEIQEVLLHAGIYGGRDALEESLCIAERTLDRGAHLRVYRNVS
;
A
#
# COMPACT_ATOMS: atom_id res chain seq x y z
N MET A 1 2.99 -15.72 20.54
CA MET A 1 4.25 -14.98 20.38
C MET A 1 4.60 -14.49 21.78
N SER A 2 5.63 -15.04 22.41
CA SER A 2 5.95 -14.74 23.83
C SER A 2 6.48 -13.31 23.99
N GLU A 3 6.13 -12.67 25.11
CA GLU A 3 6.49 -11.30 25.51
C GLU A 3 8.01 -11.04 25.61
N GLU A 4 8.85 -12.06 25.46
CA GLU A 4 10.33 -11.99 25.57
C GLU A 4 11.05 -11.64 24.26
N SER A 5 10.32 -11.38 23.17
CA SER A 5 10.97 -10.92 21.93
C SER A 5 11.46 -9.48 22.07
N PHE A 6 12.64 -9.17 21.50
CA PHE A 6 13.13 -7.80 21.36
C PHE A 6 12.10 -6.87 20.68
N ALA A 7 11.26 -7.43 19.80
CA ALA A 7 10.18 -6.71 19.13
C ALA A 7 8.86 -6.67 19.93
N GLY A 8 8.80 -7.24 21.13
CA GLY A 8 7.60 -7.26 21.99
C GLY A 8 6.97 -5.87 22.19
N PRO A 9 7.75 -4.83 22.54
CA PRO A 9 7.23 -3.46 22.69
C PRO A 9 6.66 -2.86 21.39
N LEU A 10 7.10 -3.31 20.21
CA LEU A 10 6.57 -2.85 18.93
C LEU A 10 5.16 -3.38 18.70
N ALA A 11 4.90 -4.65 19.05
CA ALA A 11 3.58 -5.25 18.90
C ALA A 11 2.53 -4.52 19.76
N ASP A 12 2.90 -4.13 20.99
CA ASP A 12 2.05 -3.33 21.87
C ASP A 12 1.80 -1.92 21.31
N PHE A 13 2.83 -1.30 20.73
CA PHE A 13 2.74 0.02 20.12
C PHE A 13 1.81 0.03 18.88
N ASP A 14 1.95 -0.95 17.99
CA ASP A 14 1.14 -1.08 16.78
C ASP A 14 -0.33 -1.39 17.08
N ALA A 15 -0.58 -2.31 18.03
CA ALA A 15 -1.93 -2.68 18.46
C ALA A 15 -2.65 -1.53 19.16
N MET A 16 -1.95 -0.79 20.03
CA MET A 16 -2.56 0.23 20.86
C MET A 16 -2.82 1.55 20.10
N ARG A 17 -1.95 1.94 19.15
CA ARG A 17 -2.04 3.29 18.56
C ARG A 17 -2.32 3.31 17.06
N CYS A 18 -1.71 2.42 16.30
CA CYS A 18 -1.75 2.50 14.85
C CYS A 18 -2.95 1.73 14.27
N TRP A 19 -3.26 0.51 14.72
CA TRP A 19 -4.33 -0.31 14.10
C TRP A 19 -5.69 -0.18 14.80
N GLY A 20 -5.72 0.01 16.12
CA GLY A 20 -6.98 0.13 16.89
C GLY A 20 -7.56 1.54 16.90
N GLU A 21 -6.82 2.51 17.43
CA GLU A 21 -7.36 3.86 17.69
C GLU A 21 -7.40 4.74 16.43
N LEU A 22 -6.32 4.78 15.63
CA LEU A 22 -6.20 5.69 14.49
C LEU A 22 -7.18 5.34 13.35
N TRP A 23 -7.28 4.06 12.98
CA TRP A 23 -8.14 3.61 11.89
C TRP A 23 -9.63 3.65 12.24
N ALA A 24 -9.97 3.60 13.53
CA ALA A 24 -11.34 3.76 14.01
C ALA A 24 -11.80 5.23 14.11
N ARG A 25 -10.90 6.21 13.91
CA ARG A 25 -11.28 7.63 14.00
C ARG A 25 -12.33 8.01 12.95
N PRO A 26 -13.37 8.76 13.34
CA PRO A 26 -14.36 9.26 12.39
C PRO A 26 -13.74 10.28 11.43
N GLY A 27 -14.39 10.50 10.29
CA GLY A 27 -14.02 11.50 9.29
C GLY A 27 -13.37 10.92 8.02
N LEU A 28 -12.73 9.75 8.11
CA LEU A 28 -12.25 9.03 6.92
C LEU A 28 -12.44 7.53 7.10
N GLY A 29 -13.07 6.88 6.11
CA GLY A 29 -13.37 5.44 6.15
C GLY A 29 -12.13 4.57 5.89
N ALA A 30 -12.23 3.29 6.23
CA ALA A 30 -11.14 2.32 6.02
C ALA A 30 -10.70 2.20 4.55
N ARG A 31 -11.64 2.31 3.62
CA ARG A 31 -11.38 2.34 2.18
C ARG A 31 -10.45 3.48 1.79
N ASP A 32 -10.82 4.71 2.13
CA ASP A 32 -10.06 5.89 1.75
C ASP A 32 -8.71 5.97 2.49
N ARG A 33 -8.66 5.52 3.76
CA ARG A 33 -7.40 5.35 4.50
C ARG A 33 -6.45 4.37 3.82
N SER A 34 -6.99 3.29 3.24
CA SER A 34 -6.18 2.32 2.51
C SER A 34 -5.58 2.92 1.25
N LEU A 35 -6.35 3.69 0.47
CA LEU A 35 -5.83 4.42 -0.70
C LEU A 35 -4.74 5.42 -0.31
N VAL A 36 -4.95 6.20 0.76
CA VAL A 36 -3.92 7.13 1.27
C VAL A 36 -2.66 6.39 1.69
N THR A 37 -2.80 5.23 2.37
CA THR A 37 -1.65 4.42 2.78
C THR A 37 -0.88 3.88 1.58
N VAL A 38 -1.58 3.40 0.54
CA VAL A 38 -0.97 2.98 -0.74
C VAL A 38 -0.18 4.13 -1.37
N ALA A 39 -0.77 5.32 -1.45
CA ALA A 39 -0.11 6.51 -2.02
C ALA A 39 1.20 6.84 -1.28
N ILE A 40 1.14 6.86 0.06
CA ILE A 40 2.28 7.19 0.92
C ILE A 40 3.41 6.17 0.75
N LEU A 41 3.09 4.87 0.77
CA LEU A 41 4.10 3.82 0.66
C LEU A 41 4.72 3.74 -0.73
N ALA A 42 3.92 3.95 -1.78
CA ALA A 42 4.39 4.07 -3.15
C ALA A 42 5.36 5.25 -3.31
N ALA A 43 4.98 6.45 -2.84
CA ALA A 43 5.82 7.64 -2.93
C ALA A 43 7.12 7.54 -2.11
N GLN A 44 7.14 6.75 -1.04
CA GLN A 44 8.34 6.50 -0.23
C GLN A 44 9.16 5.29 -0.69
N SER A 45 8.78 4.63 -1.79
CA SER A 45 9.43 3.40 -2.26
C SER A 45 9.49 2.27 -1.21
N ARG A 46 8.48 2.20 -0.33
CA ARG A 46 8.33 1.16 0.71
C ARG A 46 7.59 -0.06 0.15
N PHE A 47 8.25 -0.74 -0.76
CA PHE A 47 7.64 -1.72 -1.67
C PHE A 47 7.13 -2.99 -0.98
N GLU A 48 7.81 -3.47 0.06
CA GLU A 48 7.34 -4.66 0.79
C GLU A 48 6.07 -4.36 1.60
N GLU A 49 6.01 -3.19 2.23
CA GLU A 49 4.84 -2.69 2.92
C GLU A 49 3.71 -2.36 1.93
N LEU A 50 4.03 -1.78 0.77
CA LEU A 50 3.10 -1.46 -0.30
C LEU A 50 2.31 -2.72 -0.73
N ARG A 51 2.97 -3.87 -0.87
CA ARG A 51 2.30 -5.14 -1.20
C ARG A 51 1.20 -5.49 -0.21
N THR A 52 1.44 -5.27 1.08
CA THR A 52 0.45 -5.51 2.14
C THR A 52 -0.65 -4.47 2.11
N ALA A 53 -0.32 -3.20 1.89
CA ALA A 53 -1.29 -2.12 1.76
C ALA A 53 -2.23 -2.31 0.56
N LEU A 54 -1.72 -2.79 -0.58
CA LEU A 54 -2.52 -3.11 -1.78
C LEU A 54 -3.57 -4.18 -1.50
N ARG A 55 -3.19 -5.26 -0.80
CA ARG A 55 -4.15 -6.30 -0.36
C ARG A 55 -5.18 -5.75 0.62
N GLY A 56 -4.75 -4.88 1.55
CA GLY A 56 -5.64 -4.18 2.48
C GLY A 56 -6.64 -3.28 1.77
N ALA A 57 -6.19 -2.54 0.75
CA ALA A 57 -7.04 -1.67 -0.07
C ALA A 57 -8.10 -2.46 -0.83
N ALA A 58 -7.70 -3.55 -1.51
CA ALA A 58 -8.65 -4.42 -2.21
C ALA A 58 -9.67 -5.05 -1.24
N THR A 59 -9.22 -5.52 -0.08
CA THR A 59 -10.11 -6.08 0.96
C THR A 59 -11.07 -5.03 1.53
N SER A 60 -10.64 -3.76 1.58
CA SER A 60 -11.46 -2.62 2.00
C SER A 60 -12.42 -2.11 0.91
N GLY A 61 -12.48 -2.77 -0.25
CA GLY A 61 -13.40 -2.44 -1.34
C GLY A 61 -12.90 -1.37 -2.31
N CYS A 62 -11.59 -1.11 -2.37
CA CYS A 62 -11.02 -0.26 -3.42
C CYS A 62 -10.97 -1.02 -4.76
N GLY A 63 -11.41 -0.39 -5.84
CA GLY A 63 -11.28 -0.93 -7.19
C GLY A 63 -9.83 -0.89 -7.69
N THR A 64 -9.49 -1.77 -8.64
CA THR A 64 -8.16 -1.83 -9.26
C THR A 64 -7.83 -0.52 -9.97
N GLU A 65 -8.80 0.06 -10.68
CA GLU A 65 -8.67 1.35 -11.37
C GLU A 65 -8.36 2.49 -10.39
N GLU A 66 -8.98 2.48 -9.22
CA GLU A 66 -8.78 3.52 -8.20
C GLU A 66 -7.39 3.44 -7.59
N ILE A 67 -6.91 2.21 -7.36
CA ILE A 67 -5.53 1.97 -6.92
C ILE A 67 -4.55 2.43 -7.99
N GLN A 68 -4.81 2.13 -9.27
CA GLN A 68 -3.96 2.54 -10.38
C GLN A 68 -3.84 4.08 -10.47
N GLU A 69 -4.95 4.81 -10.39
CA GLU A 69 -4.96 6.28 -10.38
C GLU A 69 -4.17 6.86 -9.21
N VAL A 70 -4.30 6.26 -8.02
CA VAL A 70 -3.53 6.67 -6.84
C VAL A 70 -2.03 6.45 -7.04
N LEU A 71 -1.62 5.31 -7.61
CA LEU A 71 -0.22 5.05 -7.89
C LEU A 71 0.35 6.02 -8.92
N LEU A 72 -0.40 6.32 -9.99
CA LEU A 72 -0.03 7.31 -11.00
C LEU A 72 0.16 8.70 -10.37
N HIS A 73 -0.77 9.12 -9.51
CA HIS A 73 -0.68 10.40 -8.82
C HIS A 73 0.51 10.45 -7.85
N ALA A 74 0.69 9.41 -7.05
CA ALA A 74 1.83 9.28 -6.13
C ALA A 74 3.17 9.29 -6.87
N GLY A 75 3.23 8.67 -8.05
CA GLY A 75 4.41 8.62 -8.92
C GLY A 75 4.93 9.99 -9.37
N ILE A 76 4.05 10.98 -9.53
CA ILE A 76 4.47 12.36 -9.83
C ILE A 76 5.32 12.96 -8.70
N TYR A 77 5.04 12.57 -7.46
CA TYR A 77 5.75 13.07 -6.27
C TYR A 77 6.89 12.14 -5.81
N GLY A 78 6.75 10.84 -6.01
CA GLY A 78 7.75 9.82 -5.67
C GLY A 78 8.82 9.60 -6.74
N GLY A 79 8.61 10.13 -7.94
CA GLY A 79 9.50 9.94 -9.09
C GLY A 79 9.15 8.72 -9.93
N ARG A 80 9.74 8.67 -11.13
CA ARG A 80 9.45 7.67 -12.15
C ARG A 80 9.76 6.24 -11.71
N ASP A 81 10.91 6.02 -11.08
CA ASP A 81 11.33 4.68 -10.65
C ASP A 81 10.36 4.12 -9.59
N ALA A 82 9.91 4.97 -8.66
CA ALA A 82 8.92 4.61 -7.66
C ALA A 82 7.57 4.24 -8.31
N LEU A 83 7.16 4.98 -9.34
CA LEU A 83 5.94 4.68 -10.10
C LEU A 83 6.03 3.34 -10.83
N GLU A 84 7.08 3.12 -11.61
CA GLU A 84 7.26 1.92 -12.43
C GLU A 84 7.28 0.66 -11.54
N GLU A 85 8.02 0.69 -10.43
CA GLU A 85 8.08 -0.45 -9.51
C GLU A 85 6.74 -0.64 -8.76
N SER A 86 6.08 0.44 -8.34
CA SER A 86 4.77 0.34 -7.67
C SER A 86 3.70 -0.28 -8.56
N LEU A 87 3.66 0.09 -9.85
CA LEU A 87 2.72 -0.50 -10.82
C LEU A 87 3.02 -1.99 -11.06
N CYS A 88 4.30 -2.35 -11.18
CA CYS A 88 4.73 -3.74 -11.32
C CYS A 88 4.33 -4.59 -10.10
N ILE A 89 4.48 -4.05 -8.89
CA ILE A 89 4.05 -4.71 -7.66
C ILE A 89 2.53 -4.83 -7.60
N ALA A 90 1.80 -3.78 -7.98
CA ALA A 90 0.34 -3.78 -8.00
C ALA A 90 -0.22 -4.85 -8.93
N GLU A 91 0.29 -4.95 -10.16
CA GLU A 91 -0.06 -5.99 -11.12
C GLU A 91 0.11 -7.39 -10.50
N ARG A 92 1.28 -7.69 -9.92
CA ARG A 92 1.56 -8.99 -9.29
C ARG A 92 0.73 -9.29 -8.05
N THR A 93 0.24 -8.26 -7.36
CA THR A 93 -0.44 -8.39 -6.07
C THR A 93 -1.95 -8.47 -6.20
N LEU A 94 -2.51 -7.72 -7.15
CA LEU A 94 -3.94 -7.59 -7.38
C LEU A 94 -4.45 -8.59 -8.41
N ASP A 95 -3.59 -9.02 -9.34
CA ASP A 95 -3.98 -9.99 -10.36
C ASP A 95 -3.88 -11.43 -9.84
N ARG A 96 -4.97 -12.21 -9.95
CA ARG A 96 -4.99 -13.66 -9.70
C ARG A 96 -4.68 -14.49 -10.96
N GLY A 97 -4.37 -13.85 -12.08
CA GLY A 97 -3.69 -14.48 -13.21
C GLY A 97 -3.80 -13.68 -14.50
N ALA A 98 -2.73 -13.03 -14.94
CA ALA A 98 -2.00 -13.34 -16.17
C ALA A 98 -0.89 -12.31 -16.47
N HIS A 99 0.22 -12.84 -16.97
CA HIS A 99 1.16 -12.25 -17.93
C HIS A 99 1.50 -10.75 -17.86
N LEU A 100 2.65 -10.51 -17.21
CA LEU A 100 3.50 -9.33 -17.31
C LEU A 100 3.58 -8.77 -18.73
N ARG A 101 3.09 -7.54 -18.91
CA ARG A 101 3.53 -6.69 -20.02
C ARG A 101 4.08 -5.38 -19.46
N VAL A 102 5.34 -5.46 -19.04
CA VAL A 102 6.14 -4.31 -18.61
C VAL A 102 6.15 -3.27 -19.72
N TYR A 103 5.65 -2.06 -19.43
CA TYR A 103 5.82 -0.88 -20.27
C TYR A 103 7.30 -0.47 -20.29
N ARG A 104 8.11 -1.19 -21.07
CA ARG A 104 9.38 -0.66 -21.58
C ARG A 104 9.04 0.29 -22.72
N ASN A 105 9.06 1.58 -22.45
CA ASN A 105 9.60 2.62 -23.32
C ASN A 105 9.23 4.00 -22.77
N VAL A 106 10.23 4.74 -22.28
CA VAL A 106 10.44 6.12 -22.73
C VAL A 106 11.95 6.35 -22.79
N SER A 107 12.37 6.96 -23.90
CA SER A 107 13.72 7.35 -24.31
C SER A 107 14.44 8.30 -23.36
#